data_AF-A0A925SAD2-F1
#
_entry.id   AF-A0A925SAD2-F1
#
_cell.length_a   1.000
_cell.length_b   1.000
_cell.length_c   1.000
_cell.angle_alpha   90.00
_cell.angle_beta   90.00
_cell.angle_gamma   90.00
#
_symmetry.space_group_name_H-M   'P 1'
#
loop_
_entity.id
_entity.type
_entity.pdbx_description
1 polymer ?
#
loop_
_entity_poly.entity_id
_entity_poly.type
_entity_poly.pdbx_seq_one_letter_code
_entity_poly.pdbx_strand_id
1 'polypeptide(L)'
;MTFGSITRQFCGGSVAILGLCVLLTGCSRRDSAATTAKDVSDGQISMSASTNLSRVKLAGAPLDDSWRKEPYWILQTELSPFTVFHSSSNYLGFFTGLTNSEVGAPAYAAFISNGGQKVFRNGDAMEASSMGECWVLVWFAGAKGWTNWDMPWVVFLQNKPSNLWLNESGLHFQFKQQAGNVVLMPFYGYERMALKDKPFPKVKIPGREDVRKRPVQTWEWAQVVSQDALMRVRYWAGMSRCIPVYCEDTFSLDRARDSVTIRQRFEWLKIEDEWGTRPVKVAPLSPVLGQAIKDKRLIMEFSKAPLDYDLLTPWGPYYAIEGVDSYDATVPLQKYLSEMRIAAGRTNSPLTVASLAEGFRRWVSGPLRFENLIMTGEGIPFSLGAEREVTSASTPLTGGIDYWDEPQLSRRMPGFWPRMKCGTETFGEVSMIRDGQPPKSTLIPLNWNTQIRVLTPQ
;
A
#
# COMPACT_ATOMS: atom_id res chain seq x y z
N MET A 1 -57.17 7.88 17.20
CA MET A 1 -58.03 7.82 18.40
C MET A 1 -57.34 6.84 19.34
N THR A 2 -56.93 7.15 20.57
CA THR A 2 -57.32 8.27 21.47
C THR A 2 -56.11 8.75 22.30
N PHE A 3 -56.25 9.90 22.97
CA PHE A 3 -55.22 10.59 23.77
C PHE A 3 -54.77 9.84 25.04
N GLY A 4 -53.59 10.24 25.56
CA GLY A 4 -53.07 9.80 26.87
C GLY A 4 -51.94 10.71 27.40
N SER A 5 -52.21 12.01 27.57
CA SER A 5 -51.27 12.95 28.20
C SER A 5 -51.39 12.91 29.73
N ILE A 6 -50.26 12.96 30.43
CA ILE A 6 -50.20 13.45 31.82
C ILE A 6 -49.06 14.48 31.92
N THR A 7 -49.35 15.58 32.61
CA THR A 7 -48.51 16.77 32.82
C THR A 7 -48.39 17.02 34.34
N ARG A 8 -47.53 17.97 34.75
CA ARG A 8 -47.38 18.61 36.10
C ARG A 8 -46.33 18.00 37.05
N GLN A 9 -45.71 18.77 37.97
CA GLN A 9 -45.28 20.20 37.97
C GLN A 9 -44.48 20.48 39.28
N PHE A 10 -43.62 21.51 39.24
CA PHE A 10 -43.18 22.39 40.35
C PHE A 10 -42.50 21.87 41.64
N CYS A 11 -41.27 22.37 41.87
CA CYS A 11 -40.76 23.13 43.05
C CYS A 11 -39.23 22.89 43.17
N GLY A 12 -38.38 23.84 43.59
CA GLY A 12 -38.62 25.22 44.01
C GLY A 12 -37.71 25.62 45.18
N GLY A 13 -36.82 26.60 44.96
CA GLY A 13 -35.95 27.23 45.97
C GLY A 13 -34.59 26.53 46.22
N SER A 14 -33.57 27.17 46.81
CA SER A 14 -33.14 28.57 46.94
C SER A 14 -31.97 28.59 47.93
N VAL A 15 -30.86 29.19 47.50
CA VAL A 15 -29.70 29.74 48.25
C VAL A 15 -29.71 29.69 49.78
N ALA A 16 -28.58 29.26 50.37
CA ALA A 16 -28.08 29.77 51.66
C ALA A 16 -26.55 29.90 51.64
N ILE A 17 -26.04 31.05 52.08
CA ILE A 17 -24.61 31.36 52.31
C ILE A 17 -24.38 31.36 53.82
N LEU A 18 -23.29 30.76 54.30
CA LEU A 18 -22.69 31.10 55.59
C LEU A 18 -21.22 30.67 55.62
N GLY A 19 -20.33 31.62 55.91
CA GLY A 19 -18.90 31.35 56.10
C GLY A 19 -18.52 31.32 57.58
N LEU A 20 -17.31 30.84 57.88
CA LEU A 20 -16.68 31.04 59.17
C LEU A 20 -15.15 31.14 59.00
N CYS A 21 -14.59 32.29 59.41
CA CYS A 21 -13.14 32.49 59.54
C CYS A 21 -12.78 32.58 61.02
N VAL A 22 -11.76 31.84 61.49
CA VAL A 22 -11.07 32.11 62.77
C VAL A 22 -9.55 31.84 62.63
N LEU A 23 -8.77 32.60 63.40
CA LEU A 23 -7.31 32.82 63.41
C LEU A 23 -6.66 32.16 64.67
N LEU A 24 -5.35 31.93 64.85
CA LEU A 24 -4.12 32.16 64.07
C LEU A 24 -2.98 31.25 64.64
N THR A 25 -1.70 31.49 64.26
CA THR A 25 -0.44 30.90 64.80
C THR A 25 -0.16 29.44 64.37
N GLY A 26 1.06 28.96 64.08
CA GLY A 26 2.45 29.45 64.07
C GLY A 26 3.35 28.18 63.96
N CYS A 27 4.42 28.08 63.15
CA CYS A 27 5.72 28.76 63.29
C CYS A 27 6.68 28.53 62.10
N SER A 28 7.67 29.43 61.97
CA SER A 28 9.02 29.27 61.38
C SER A 28 9.22 28.65 59.97
N ARG A 29 9.16 29.53 58.97
CA ARG A 29 10.24 29.83 57.99
C ARG A 29 11.50 28.93 57.99
N ARG A 30 11.81 28.34 56.84
CA ARG A 30 13.18 28.12 56.35
C ARG A 30 13.32 28.77 54.98
N ASP A 31 14.26 29.70 54.85
CA ASP A 31 14.51 30.36 53.58
C ASP A 31 15.19 29.39 52.60
N SER A 32 14.83 29.48 51.31
CA SER A 32 15.52 28.82 50.21
C SER A 32 15.51 29.78 49.03
N ALA A 33 16.70 30.05 48.48
CA ALA A 33 16.91 31.18 47.58
C ALA A 33 16.12 31.02 46.28
N ALA A 34 15.19 31.95 46.04
CA ALA A 34 14.55 32.10 44.74
C ALA A 34 15.54 32.73 43.75
N THR A 35 16.22 31.92 42.95
CA THR A 35 16.93 32.42 41.77
C THR A 35 15.88 32.91 40.77
N THR A 36 15.78 34.22 40.59
CA THR A 36 14.93 34.83 39.56
C THR A 36 15.38 34.37 38.18
N ALA A 37 14.66 33.40 37.62
CA ALA A 37 14.70 33.15 36.18
C ALA A 37 14.17 34.42 35.49
N LYS A 38 15.02 35.09 34.71
CA LYS A 38 14.55 36.15 33.81
C LYS A 38 13.63 35.51 32.78
N ASP A 39 12.45 36.08 32.58
CA ASP A 39 11.64 35.82 31.40
C ASP A 39 12.50 36.06 30.16
N VAL A 40 12.80 34.97 29.45
CA VAL A 40 13.25 35.06 28.06
C VAL A 40 11.98 35.31 27.26
N SER A 41 11.68 36.59 27.03
CA SER A 41 10.63 37.00 26.12
C SER A 41 10.87 36.32 24.77
N ASP A 42 9.90 35.51 24.31
CA ASP A 42 9.92 34.93 22.96
C ASP A 42 9.94 36.07 21.94
N GLY A 43 11.15 36.43 21.49
CA GLY A 43 11.34 37.41 20.44
C GLY A 43 10.63 36.94 19.19
N GLN A 44 9.75 37.77 18.64
CA GLN A 44 8.93 37.43 17.47
C GLN A 44 9.83 37.23 16.24
N ILE A 45 10.30 36.01 16.01
CA ILE A 45 11.28 35.70 14.95
C ILE A 45 10.59 35.73 13.58
N SER A 46 10.47 36.93 13.01
CA SER A 46 10.02 37.16 11.64
C SER A 46 11.06 36.65 10.63
N MET A 47 11.06 35.35 10.37
CA MET A 47 11.79 34.75 9.25
C MET A 47 10.82 34.31 8.16
N SER A 48 11.03 34.85 6.96
CA SER A 48 10.46 34.34 5.72
C SER A 48 10.80 32.85 5.52
N ALA A 49 9.90 32.11 4.88
CA ALA A 49 10.10 30.70 4.55
C ALA A 49 11.46 30.48 3.86
N SER A 50 12.19 29.44 4.26
CA SER A 50 13.51 29.17 3.69
C SER A 50 13.39 28.69 2.24
N THR A 51 13.66 29.59 1.29
CA THR A 51 13.76 29.27 -0.14
C THR A 51 15.02 28.48 -0.49
N ASN A 52 15.99 28.42 0.44
CA ASN A 52 17.36 27.96 0.21
C ASN A 52 17.68 26.64 0.93
N LEU A 53 16.67 25.82 1.27
CA LEU A 53 16.93 24.41 1.51
C LEU A 53 17.32 23.77 0.18
N SER A 54 18.62 23.51 0.00
CA SER A 54 19.16 22.82 -1.17
C SER A 54 18.34 21.55 -1.41
N ARG A 55 17.71 21.47 -2.58
CA ARG A 55 16.97 20.29 -3.00
C ARG A 55 17.99 19.17 -3.19
N VAL A 56 18.17 18.33 -2.18
CA VAL A 56 18.95 17.10 -2.30
C VAL A 56 18.14 16.14 -3.15
N LYS A 57 18.19 16.36 -4.47
CA LYS A 57 17.94 15.29 -5.42
C LYS A 57 18.99 14.23 -5.10
N LEU A 58 18.58 13.11 -4.50
CA LEU A 58 19.45 11.98 -4.25
C LEU A 58 20.22 11.70 -5.55
N ALA A 59 21.55 11.68 -5.45
CA ALA A 59 22.43 11.56 -6.61
C ALA A 59 22.47 10.11 -7.14
N GLY A 60 21.31 9.60 -7.54
CA GLY A 60 21.22 8.55 -8.53
C GLY A 60 21.49 9.14 -9.92
N ALA A 61 22.13 8.35 -10.78
CA ALA A 61 22.15 8.61 -12.21
C ALA A 61 20.70 8.84 -12.73
N PRO A 62 20.50 9.50 -13.90
CA PRO A 62 19.21 9.36 -14.59
C PRO A 62 18.85 7.87 -14.62
N LEU A 63 17.62 7.53 -14.23
CA LEU A 63 17.13 6.15 -14.20
C LEU A 63 17.57 5.47 -15.49
N ASP A 64 18.48 4.50 -15.37
CA ASP A 64 19.09 3.91 -16.56
C ASP A 64 18.04 3.04 -17.24
N ASP A 65 17.27 3.65 -18.14
CA ASP A 65 16.20 3.02 -18.90
C ASP A 65 16.71 1.93 -19.87
N SER A 66 17.99 1.54 -19.80
CA SER A 66 18.54 0.34 -20.46
C SER A 66 17.70 -0.91 -20.20
N TRP A 67 17.22 -1.13 -18.96
CA TRP A 67 16.36 -2.26 -18.61
C TRP A 67 15.08 -2.34 -19.44
N ARG A 68 14.57 -1.22 -19.97
CA ARG A 68 13.37 -1.22 -20.84
C ARG A 68 13.60 -1.89 -22.18
N LYS A 69 14.86 -2.05 -22.59
CA LYS A 69 15.28 -2.72 -23.84
C LYS A 69 15.51 -4.22 -23.64
N GLU A 70 15.56 -4.68 -22.40
CA GLU A 70 15.72 -6.10 -22.08
C GLU A 70 14.44 -6.85 -22.44
N PRO A 71 14.55 -8.04 -23.06
CA PRO A 71 13.38 -8.77 -23.58
C PRO A 71 12.44 -9.28 -22.47
N TYR A 72 12.93 -9.34 -21.23
CA TYR A 72 12.17 -9.79 -20.07
C TYR A 72 12.60 -9.00 -18.83
N TRP A 73 11.64 -8.41 -18.12
CA TRP A 73 11.88 -7.76 -16.84
C TRP A 73 10.64 -7.77 -15.95
N ILE A 74 10.86 -7.56 -14.65
CA ILE A 74 9.80 -7.43 -13.65
C ILE A 74 10.02 -6.13 -12.89
N LEU A 75 9.00 -5.29 -12.78
CA LEU A 75 9.01 -4.07 -11.96
C LEU A 75 8.10 -4.26 -10.75
N GLN A 76 8.63 -3.91 -9.58
CA GLN A 76 7.88 -3.85 -8.31
C GLN A 76 8.19 -2.55 -7.57
N THR A 77 7.19 -2.01 -6.90
CA THR A 77 7.26 -0.72 -6.23
C THR A 77 6.37 -0.69 -4.98
N GLU A 78 6.80 0.00 -3.93
CA GLU A 78 5.98 0.30 -2.75
C GLU A 78 4.82 1.27 -3.10
N LEU A 79 4.91 1.95 -4.25
CA LEU A 79 3.97 2.98 -4.68
C LEU A 79 2.64 2.41 -5.24
N SER A 80 2.55 1.11 -5.50
CA SER A 80 1.33 0.48 -6.04
C SER A 80 1.23 -1.00 -5.66
N PRO A 81 0.03 -1.60 -5.63
CA PRO A 81 -0.15 -3.03 -5.39
C PRO A 81 0.19 -3.90 -6.62
N PHE A 82 0.78 -3.31 -7.66
CA PHE A 82 1.05 -3.97 -8.93
C PHE A 82 2.44 -4.60 -8.97
N THR A 83 2.52 -5.80 -9.55
CA THR A 83 3.74 -6.23 -10.23
C THR A 83 3.55 -6.05 -11.73
N VAL A 84 4.52 -5.44 -12.42
CA VAL A 84 4.55 -5.39 -13.88
C VAL A 84 5.54 -6.42 -14.39
N PHE A 85 5.11 -7.24 -15.34
CA PHE A 85 5.94 -8.18 -16.09
C PHE A 85 6.05 -7.68 -17.53
N HIS A 86 7.26 -7.61 -18.06
CA HIS A 86 7.50 -7.40 -19.48
C HIS A 86 7.98 -8.70 -20.12
N SER A 87 7.46 -8.98 -21.31
CA SER A 87 7.88 -10.13 -22.10
C SER A 87 7.77 -9.83 -23.60
N SER A 88 8.91 -9.89 -24.28
CA SER A 88 9.02 -9.94 -25.75
C SER A 88 8.60 -11.31 -26.33
N SER A 89 8.39 -12.32 -25.50
CA SER A 89 7.88 -13.62 -25.93
C SER A 89 6.40 -13.53 -26.32
N ASN A 90 5.99 -14.39 -27.23
CA ASN A 90 4.60 -14.54 -27.66
C ASN A 90 3.75 -15.34 -26.64
N TYR A 91 4.30 -15.73 -25.50
CA TYR A 91 3.64 -16.52 -24.46
C TYR A 91 3.81 -15.89 -23.07
N LEU A 92 2.81 -16.10 -22.21
CA LEU A 92 2.91 -15.81 -20.78
C LEU A 92 2.00 -16.77 -20.00
N GLY A 93 2.54 -17.47 -19.01
CA GLY A 93 1.81 -18.31 -18.07
C GLY A 93 1.82 -17.72 -16.65
N PHE A 94 0.69 -17.74 -15.97
CA PHE A 94 0.54 -17.38 -14.56
C PHE A 94 -0.02 -18.56 -13.77
N PHE A 95 0.24 -18.57 -12.47
CA PHE A 95 -0.20 -19.62 -11.54
C PHE A 95 0.34 -21.00 -11.93
N THR A 96 1.50 -21.03 -12.59
CA THR A 96 2.12 -22.27 -13.07
C THR A 96 2.85 -23.00 -11.95
N GLY A 97 3.05 -24.31 -12.09
CA GLY A 97 3.81 -25.11 -11.13
C GLY A 97 3.16 -25.28 -9.75
N LEU A 98 1.91 -24.84 -9.54
CA LEU A 98 1.16 -25.03 -8.28
C LEU A 98 1.02 -26.50 -7.87
N THR A 99 0.94 -27.39 -8.86
CA THR A 99 0.94 -28.85 -8.68
C THR A 99 2.15 -29.36 -7.90
N ASN A 100 3.29 -28.67 -7.98
CA ASN A 100 4.52 -29.02 -7.24
C ASN A 100 4.40 -28.76 -5.72
N SER A 101 3.34 -28.05 -5.29
CA SER A 101 2.98 -27.79 -3.90
C SER A 101 1.66 -28.47 -3.51
N GLU A 102 1.23 -29.48 -4.27
CA GLU A 102 -0.04 -30.24 -4.12
C GLU A 102 -1.35 -29.41 -4.23
N VAL A 103 -1.21 -28.12 -4.53
CA VAL A 103 -2.29 -27.14 -4.66
C VAL A 103 -2.68 -27.00 -6.14
N GLY A 104 -3.97 -26.75 -6.41
CA GLY A 104 -4.50 -26.59 -7.75
C GLY A 104 -4.33 -25.17 -8.32
N ALA A 105 -4.24 -25.07 -9.64
CA ALA A 105 -4.45 -23.84 -10.40
C ALA A 105 -5.82 -23.19 -10.10
N PRO A 106 -6.08 -21.93 -10.51
CA PRO A 106 -7.38 -21.29 -10.32
C PRO A 106 -8.53 -22.17 -10.81
N ALA A 107 -9.63 -22.20 -10.06
CA ALA A 107 -10.82 -22.97 -10.42
C ALA A 107 -11.64 -22.27 -11.52
N TYR A 108 -11.52 -20.95 -11.62
CA TYR A 108 -12.28 -20.12 -12.53
C TYR A 108 -11.46 -18.97 -13.10
N ALA A 109 -11.85 -18.51 -14.29
CA ALA A 109 -11.46 -17.25 -14.89
C ALA A 109 -12.69 -16.47 -15.37
N ALA A 110 -12.58 -15.15 -15.46
CA ALA A 110 -13.61 -14.29 -16.04
C ALA A 110 -12.99 -13.10 -16.80
N PHE A 111 -13.66 -12.71 -17.89
CA PHE A 111 -13.37 -11.49 -18.64
C PHE A 111 -14.64 -10.97 -19.34
N ILE A 112 -14.60 -9.72 -19.83
CA ILE A 112 -15.67 -9.16 -20.67
C ILE A 112 -15.51 -9.63 -22.11
N SER A 113 -16.54 -10.28 -22.65
CA SER A 113 -16.65 -10.60 -24.07
C SER A 113 -17.61 -9.64 -24.78
N ASN A 114 -17.70 -9.72 -26.11
CA ASN A 114 -18.72 -9.03 -26.91
C ASN A 114 -20.17 -9.24 -26.41
N GLY A 115 -20.45 -10.36 -25.72
CA GLY A 115 -21.76 -10.67 -25.11
C GLY A 115 -21.90 -10.25 -23.65
N GLY A 116 -20.99 -9.41 -23.13
CA GLY A 116 -20.88 -9.10 -21.70
C GLY A 116 -19.94 -10.05 -20.95
N GLN A 117 -20.03 -10.04 -19.62
CA GLN A 117 -19.16 -10.87 -18.79
C GLN A 117 -19.33 -12.37 -19.05
N LYS A 118 -18.21 -13.08 -19.10
CA LYS A 118 -18.15 -14.54 -19.19
C LYS A 118 -17.32 -15.07 -18.03
N VAL A 119 -17.83 -16.15 -17.43
CA VAL A 119 -17.14 -16.94 -16.41
C VAL A 119 -16.86 -18.30 -17.03
N PHE A 120 -15.65 -18.79 -16.82
CA PHE A 120 -15.14 -20.05 -17.33
C PHE A 120 -14.59 -20.86 -16.16
N ARG A 121 -14.86 -22.16 -16.14
CA ARG A 121 -14.21 -23.11 -15.24
C ARG A 121 -12.84 -23.51 -15.78
N ASN A 122 -11.99 -24.03 -14.91
CA ASN A 122 -10.77 -24.71 -15.32
C ASN A 122 -11.12 -25.85 -16.30
N GLY A 123 -10.50 -25.85 -17.48
CA GLY A 123 -10.80 -26.76 -18.59
C GLY A 123 -11.83 -26.26 -19.62
N ASP A 124 -12.58 -25.18 -19.35
CA ASP A 124 -13.52 -24.62 -20.34
C ASP A 124 -12.78 -23.93 -21.50
N ALA A 125 -13.35 -24.00 -22.71
CA ALA A 125 -12.85 -23.28 -23.87
C ALA A 125 -13.08 -21.76 -23.75
N MET A 126 -12.05 -20.96 -23.97
CA MET A 126 -12.12 -19.49 -23.89
C MET A 126 -11.78 -18.85 -25.24
N GLU A 127 -12.68 -18.04 -25.78
CA GLU A 127 -12.47 -17.36 -27.05
C GLU A 127 -11.77 -16.00 -26.85
N ALA A 128 -10.44 -16.00 -26.82
CA ALA A 128 -9.60 -14.81 -26.60
C ALA A 128 -9.90 -13.64 -27.58
N SER A 129 -10.26 -13.94 -28.84
CA SER A 129 -10.66 -12.94 -29.83
C SER A 129 -11.88 -12.10 -29.42
N SER A 130 -12.78 -12.67 -28.62
CA SER A 130 -13.99 -12.00 -28.14
C SER A 130 -13.75 -10.98 -27.01
N MET A 131 -12.52 -10.90 -26.47
CA MET A 131 -12.22 -10.14 -25.25
C MET A 131 -12.30 -8.62 -25.47
N GLY A 132 -13.25 -7.99 -24.79
CA GLY A 132 -13.64 -6.58 -24.93
C GLY A 132 -13.00 -5.61 -23.93
N GLU A 133 -12.34 -6.10 -22.88
CA GLU A 133 -11.59 -5.28 -21.91
C GLU A 133 -10.23 -5.93 -21.61
N CYS A 134 -9.25 -5.15 -21.14
CA CYS A 134 -7.85 -5.57 -21.04
C CYS A 134 -7.51 -6.54 -19.88
N TRP A 135 -8.50 -7.16 -19.21
CA TRP A 135 -8.27 -7.90 -17.97
C TRP A 135 -8.85 -9.31 -17.95
N VAL A 136 -8.20 -10.18 -17.18
CA VAL A 136 -8.70 -11.50 -16.78
C VAL A 136 -8.64 -11.60 -15.25
N LEU A 137 -9.79 -11.84 -14.63
CA LEU A 137 -9.95 -12.08 -13.19
C LEU A 137 -9.92 -13.61 -12.96
N VAL A 138 -9.14 -14.09 -12.01
CA VAL A 138 -9.12 -15.51 -11.61
C VAL A 138 -9.28 -15.68 -10.10
N TRP A 139 -9.82 -16.82 -9.68
CA TRP A 139 -9.98 -17.14 -8.26
C TRP A 139 -9.95 -18.65 -8.00
N PHE A 140 -9.73 -19.00 -6.73
CA PHE A 140 -9.36 -20.35 -6.30
C PHE A 140 -10.44 -21.04 -5.47
N ALA A 141 -11.58 -20.40 -5.16
CA ALA A 141 -12.69 -21.06 -4.47
C ALA A 141 -13.15 -22.32 -5.24
N GLY A 142 -12.92 -23.49 -4.64
CA GLY A 142 -13.23 -24.80 -5.23
C GLY A 142 -12.04 -25.50 -5.92
N ALA A 143 -10.87 -24.88 -6.03
CA ALA A 143 -9.66 -25.52 -6.53
C ALA A 143 -9.05 -26.47 -5.48
N LYS A 144 -8.31 -27.49 -5.94
CA LYS A 144 -7.60 -28.45 -5.07
C LYS A 144 -6.68 -27.70 -4.09
N GLY A 145 -6.66 -28.11 -2.82
CA GLY A 145 -5.83 -27.50 -1.78
C GLY A 145 -6.36 -26.17 -1.20
N TRP A 146 -7.11 -25.38 -1.97
CA TRP A 146 -7.70 -24.09 -1.56
C TRP A 146 -8.95 -24.27 -0.70
N THR A 147 -8.75 -24.89 0.46
CA THR A 147 -9.85 -25.36 1.30
C THR A 147 -10.19 -24.44 2.46
N ASN A 148 -9.43 -23.38 2.75
CA ASN A 148 -9.62 -22.57 3.96
C ASN A 148 -10.03 -21.11 3.69
N TRP A 149 -9.66 -20.58 2.53
CA TRP A 149 -9.96 -19.22 2.09
C TRP A 149 -9.71 -19.13 0.58
N ASP A 150 -10.17 -18.05 -0.04
CA ASP A 150 -9.89 -17.69 -1.43
C ASP A 150 -9.16 -16.35 -1.50
N MET A 151 -8.43 -16.09 -2.57
CA MET A 151 -7.79 -14.81 -2.82
C MET A 151 -7.72 -14.57 -4.34
N PRO A 152 -8.69 -13.80 -4.90
CA PRO A 152 -8.74 -13.54 -6.33
C PRO A 152 -7.56 -12.67 -6.80
N TRP A 153 -7.13 -12.89 -8.04
CA TRP A 153 -6.09 -12.12 -8.73
C TRP A 153 -6.60 -11.58 -10.06
N VAL A 154 -6.04 -10.46 -10.50
CA VAL A 154 -6.30 -9.91 -11.84
C VAL A 154 -5.00 -9.79 -12.63
N VAL A 155 -5.06 -10.19 -13.89
CA VAL A 155 -4.04 -9.97 -14.92
C VAL A 155 -4.57 -8.90 -15.88
N PHE A 156 -3.88 -7.76 -16.00
CA PHE A 156 -4.17 -6.69 -16.96
C PHE A 156 -3.15 -6.73 -18.10
N LEU A 157 -3.60 -6.97 -19.32
CA LEU A 157 -2.80 -7.19 -20.51
C LEU A 157 -2.50 -5.87 -21.25
N GLN A 158 -1.39 -5.82 -22.00
CA GLN A 158 -1.15 -4.74 -22.96
C GLN A 158 -1.71 -5.11 -24.34
N ASN A 159 -1.35 -6.29 -24.84
CA ASN A 159 -1.72 -6.77 -26.17
C ASN A 159 -2.84 -7.82 -26.07
N LYS A 160 -3.64 -8.00 -27.13
CA LYS A 160 -4.72 -8.98 -27.13
C LYS A 160 -4.16 -10.39 -27.39
N PRO A 161 -4.47 -11.37 -26.53
CA PRO A 161 -4.06 -12.75 -26.79
C PRO A 161 -4.74 -13.29 -28.05
N SER A 162 -4.03 -14.10 -28.83
CA SER A 162 -4.59 -14.94 -29.88
C SER A 162 -5.21 -16.23 -29.31
N ASN A 163 -4.75 -16.69 -28.15
CA ASN A 163 -5.35 -17.80 -27.43
C ASN A 163 -5.20 -17.61 -25.91
N LEU A 164 -6.19 -18.08 -25.14
CA LEU A 164 -6.26 -18.00 -23.68
C LEU A 164 -6.86 -19.31 -23.16
N TRP A 165 -6.24 -19.92 -22.16
CA TRP A 165 -6.79 -21.10 -21.50
C TRP A 165 -6.41 -21.17 -20.01
N LEU A 166 -7.26 -21.84 -19.23
CA LEU A 166 -7.03 -22.18 -17.83
C LEU A 166 -7.13 -23.70 -17.71
N ASN A 167 -6.06 -24.34 -17.25
CA ASN A 167 -6.00 -25.79 -17.04
C ASN A 167 -5.33 -26.10 -15.69
N GLU A 168 -5.05 -27.38 -15.40
CA GLU A 168 -4.37 -27.79 -14.15
C GLU A 168 -2.96 -27.20 -13.99
N SER A 169 -2.31 -26.80 -15.09
CA SER A 169 -0.97 -26.22 -15.13
C SER A 169 -0.94 -24.69 -14.99
N GLY A 170 -2.09 -24.01 -14.93
CA GLY A 170 -2.18 -22.56 -14.72
C GLY A 170 -3.10 -21.83 -15.70
N LEU A 171 -2.99 -20.50 -15.68
CA LEU A 171 -3.61 -19.58 -16.64
C LEU A 171 -2.57 -19.22 -17.71
N HIS A 172 -2.91 -19.38 -18.98
CA HIS A 172 -1.95 -19.26 -20.08
C HIS A 172 -2.46 -18.33 -21.18
N PHE A 173 -1.55 -17.49 -21.68
CA PHE A 173 -1.77 -16.55 -22.76
C PHE A 173 -0.82 -16.85 -23.92
N GLN A 174 -1.36 -16.86 -25.13
CA GLN A 174 -0.61 -16.83 -26.38
C GLN A 174 -0.96 -15.54 -27.10
N PHE A 175 0.04 -14.84 -27.64
CA PHE A 175 -0.09 -13.59 -28.38
C PHE A 175 0.34 -13.77 -29.84
N LYS A 176 -0.03 -12.83 -30.71
CA LYS A 176 0.41 -12.83 -32.12
C LYS A 176 1.87 -12.43 -32.32
N GLN A 177 2.38 -11.56 -31.44
CA GLN A 177 3.75 -11.02 -31.50
C GLN A 177 4.43 -11.16 -30.14
N GLN A 178 4.18 -10.22 -29.22
CA GLN A 178 4.72 -10.23 -27.87
C GLN A 178 3.63 -9.97 -26.83
N ALA A 179 3.81 -10.41 -25.59
CA ALA A 179 2.91 -10.10 -24.49
C ALA A 179 2.94 -8.60 -24.11
N GLY A 180 4.13 -7.98 -24.20
CA GLY A 180 4.35 -6.60 -23.77
C GLY A 180 4.33 -6.48 -22.25
N ASN A 181 3.79 -5.37 -21.74
CA ASN A 181 3.67 -5.07 -20.32
C ASN A 181 2.36 -5.64 -19.72
N VAL A 182 2.46 -6.76 -19.01
CA VAL A 182 1.34 -7.38 -18.30
C VAL A 182 1.42 -7.06 -16.82
N VAL A 183 0.34 -6.56 -16.24
CA VAL A 183 0.26 -6.14 -14.83
C VAL A 183 -0.52 -7.18 -14.03
N LEU A 184 0.02 -7.61 -12.91
CA LEU A 184 -0.60 -8.57 -11.99
C LEU A 184 -0.93 -7.88 -10.66
N MET A 185 -2.08 -8.20 -10.09
CA MET A 185 -2.49 -7.68 -8.79
C MET A 185 -3.32 -8.71 -7.98
N PRO A 186 -3.07 -8.89 -6.68
CA PRO A 186 -4.04 -9.55 -5.79
C PRO A 186 -5.25 -8.60 -5.62
N PHE A 187 -6.43 -9.02 -6.06
CA PHE A 187 -7.54 -8.13 -6.39
C PHE A 187 -8.11 -7.34 -5.19
N TYR A 188 -8.02 -7.93 -4.00
CA TYR A 188 -8.34 -7.29 -2.72
C TYR A 188 -7.11 -7.16 -1.80
N GLY A 189 -5.92 -7.20 -2.39
CA GLY A 189 -4.67 -7.15 -1.65
C GLY A 189 -4.51 -8.39 -0.77
N TYR A 190 -4.12 -8.16 0.48
CA TYR A 190 -3.84 -9.19 1.48
C TYR A 190 -5.10 -9.60 2.28
N GLU A 191 -6.29 -9.20 1.82
CA GLU A 191 -7.56 -9.65 2.37
C GLU A 191 -7.89 -11.06 1.84
N ARG A 192 -7.79 -12.05 2.72
CA ARG A 192 -8.27 -13.42 2.45
C ARG A 192 -9.80 -13.41 2.47
N MET A 193 -10.42 -14.10 1.52
CA MET A 193 -11.88 -14.24 1.41
C MET A 193 -12.35 -15.55 2.02
N ALA A 194 -13.53 -15.53 2.62
CA ALA A 194 -14.13 -16.74 3.18
C ALA A 194 -14.52 -17.73 2.07
N LEU A 195 -14.75 -18.98 2.45
CA LEU A 195 -15.43 -19.95 1.58
C LEU A 195 -16.85 -20.17 2.10
N LYS A 196 -17.75 -20.60 1.22
CA LYS A 196 -19.20 -20.74 1.48
C LYS A 196 -19.52 -21.40 2.84
N ASP A 197 -18.87 -22.53 3.10
CA ASP A 197 -19.11 -23.37 4.28
C ASP A 197 -18.01 -23.20 5.34
N LYS A 198 -17.12 -22.21 5.17
CA LYS A 198 -16.06 -21.81 6.10
C LYS A 198 -15.99 -20.28 6.19
N PRO A 199 -16.97 -19.63 6.86
CA PRO A 199 -16.82 -18.23 7.25
C PRO A 199 -15.59 -18.09 8.16
N PHE A 200 -14.87 -16.97 8.07
CA PHE A 200 -13.84 -16.69 9.06
C PHE A 200 -14.47 -16.65 10.46
N PRO A 201 -13.78 -17.16 11.49
CA PRO A 201 -14.16 -16.85 12.87
C PRO A 201 -14.25 -15.33 13.01
N LYS A 202 -15.21 -14.85 13.82
CA LYS A 202 -15.42 -13.41 14.11
C LYS A 202 -14.29 -12.86 15.00
N VAL A 203 -13.05 -12.90 14.51
CA VAL A 203 -11.89 -12.31 15.16
C VAL A 203 -12.05 -10.80 15.04
N LYS A 204 -12.41 -10.17 16.16
CA LYS A 204 -12.26 -8.72 16.30
C LYS A 204 -10.78 -8.40 16.29
N ILE A 205 -10.20 -8.18 15.12
CA ILE A 205 -8.85 -7.62 15.00
C ILE A 205 -8.96 -6.14 15.39
N PRO A 206 -8.34 -5.67 16.48
CA PRO A 206 -8.43 -4.27 16.89
C PRO A 206 -7.88 -3.36 15.77
N GLY A 207 -8.64 -2.33 15.38
CA GLY A 207 -8.29 -1.48 14.22
C GLY A 207 -8.71 -2.05 12.85
N ARG A 208 -9.44 -3.17 12.80
CA ARG A 208 -10.18 -3.65 11.62
C ARG A 208 -11.66 -3.88 11.95
N GLU A 209 -12.30 -2.97 12.68
CA GLU A 209 -13.77 -3.02 12.84
C GLU A 209 -14.52 -2.72 11.53
N ASP A 210 -13.79 -2.19 10.55
CA ASP A 210 -14.19 -1.84 9.19
C ASP A 210 -13.91 -2.95 8.14
N VAL A 211 -13.79 -4.23 8.54
CA VAL A 211 -13.95 -5.35 7.58
C VAL A 211 -15.26 -5.13 6.81
N ARG A 212 -15.21 -5.24 5.48
CA ARG A 212 -16.30 -4.80 4.58
C ARG A 212 -17.68 -5.15 5.12
N LYS A 213 -18.58 -4.15 5.15
CA LYS A 213 -19.97 -4.29 5.59
C LYS A 213 -20.73 -5.45 4.91
N ARG A 214 -20.26 -5.88 3.73
CA ARG A 214 -20.62 -7.15 3.09
C ARG A 214 -19.33 -7.90 2.74
N PRO A 215 -19.14 -9.14 3.21
CA PRO A 215 -18.00 -9.95 2.80
C PRO A 215 -18.09 -10.27 1.31
N VAL A 216 -16.95 -10.42 0.62
CA VAL A 216 -16.96 -10.84 -0.78
C VAL A 216 -17.15 -12.36 -0.85
N GLN A 217 -18.14 -12.79 -1.63
CA GLN A 217 -18.55 -14.18 -1.74
C GLN A 217 -18.10 -14.75 -3.10
N THR A 218 -16.79 -14.98 -3.26
CA THR A 218 -16.18 -15.38 -4.56
C THR A 218 -16.73 -16.71 -5.10
N TRP A 219 -17.28 -17.57 -4.24
CA TRP A 219 -17.96 -18.80 -4.65
C TRP A 219 -19.23 -18.55 -5.48
N GLU A 220 -19.85 -17.37 -5.37
CA GLU A 220 -21.04 -16.99 -6.17
C GLU A 220 -20.63 -16.53 -7.58
N TRP A 221 -19.38 -16.10 -7.75
CA TRP A 221 -18.84 -15.68 -9.04
C TRP A 221 -18.73 -16.81 -10.05
N ALA A 222 -18.84 -18.07 -9.62
CA ALA A 222 -18.96 -19.24 -10.49
C ALA A 222 -20.16 -19.18 -11.47
N GLN A 223 -21.15 -18.30 -11.20
CA GLN A 223 -22.25 -17.99 -12.12
C GLN A 223 -22.03 -16.63 -12.82
N VAL A 224 -21.70 -15.60 -12.04
CA VAL A 224 -21.64 -14.21 -12.50
C VAL A 224 -20.78 -13.37 -11.56
N VAL A 225 -19.83 -12.60 -12.09
CA VAL A 225 -19.03 -11.69 -11.27
C VAL A 225 -19.92 -10.53 -10.81
N SER A 226 -19.91 -10.25 -9.50
CA SER A 226 -20.73 -9.20 -8.89
C SER A 226 -20.40 -7.81 -9.48
N GLN A 227 -21.40 -6.94 -9.58
CA GLN A 227 -21.24 -5.58 -10.13
C GLN A 227 -20.14 -4.78 -9.41
N ASP A 228 -20.04 -4.87 -8.09
CA ASP A 228 -19.01 -4.17 -7.30
C ASP A 228 -17.59 -4.63 -7.70
N ALA A 229 -17.40 -5.93 -7.90
CA ALA A 229 -16.15 -6.49 -8.41
C ALA A 229 -15.87 -6.04 -9.86
N LEU A 230 -16.87 -6.04 -10.75
CA LEU A 230 -16.70 -5.54 -12.12
C LEU A 230 -16.31 -4.06 -12.19
N MET A 231 -16.92 -3.22 -11.35
CA MET A 231 -16.55 -1.80 -11.27
C MET A 231 -15.15 -1.62 -10.69
N ARG A 232 -14.79 -2.40 -9.65
CA ARG A 232 -13.45 -2.37 -9.05
C ARG A 232 -12.37 -2.81 -10.05
N VAL A 233 -12.55 -3.92 -10.79
CA VAL A 233 -11.54 -4.38 -11.76
C VAL A 233 -11.35 -3.40 -12.92
N ARG A 234 -12.42 -2.79 -13.43
CA ARG A 234 -12.36 -1.71 -14.44
C ARG A 234 -11.60 -0.49 -13.94
N TYR A 235 -11.80 -0.12 -12.68
CA TYR A 235 -11.08 0.99 -12.07
C TYR A 235 -9.57 0.70 -11.95
N TRP A 236 -9.20 -0.49 -11.44
CA TRP A 236 -7.79 -0.92 -11.39
C TRP A 236 -7.17 -1.11 -12.77
N ALA A 237 -7.95 -1.48 -13.80
CA ALA A 237 -7.50 -1.52 -15.18
C ALA A 237 -7.01 -0.14 -15.64
N GLY A 238 -7.76 0.93 -15.37
CA GLY A 238 -7.33 2.31 -15.64
C GLY A 238 -6.08 2.72 -14.87
N MET A 239 -5.95 2.36 -13.60
CA MET A 239 -4.72 2.59 -12.81
C MET A 239 -3.51 1.83 -13.39
N SER A 240 -3.70 0.60 -13.86
CA SER A 240 -2.65 -0.25 -14.45
C SER A 240 -2.04 0.32 -15.74
N ARG A 241 -2.55 1.43 -16.26
CA ARG A 241 -2.03 2.17 -17.43
C ARG A 241 -1.12 3.36 -17.05
N CYS A 242 -1.09 3.75 -15.77
CA CYS A 242 -0.26 4.83 -15.24
C CYS A 242 0.24 4.47 -13.84
N ILE A 243 1.28 3.64 -13.78
CA ILE A 243 1.82 3.08 -12.54
C ILE A 243 2.93 4.01 -12.02
N PRO A 244 2.88 4.48 -10.76
CA PRO A 244 3.95 5.28 -10.18
C PRO A 244 5.21 4.43 -9.97
N VAL A 245 6.37 4.89 -10.45
CA VAL A 245 7.67 4.16 -10.40
C VAL A 245 8.79 4.92 -9.71
N TYR A 246 8.52 6.17 -9.31
CA TYR A 246 9.41 6.97 -8.50
C TYR A 246 8.60 8.00 -7.71
N CYS A 247 9.13 8.40 -6.55
CA CYS A 247 8.60 9.48 -5.73
C CYS A 247 9.76 10.36 -5.21
N GLU A 248 9.74 11.63 -5.61
CA GLU A 248 10.59 12.70 -5.08
C GLU A 248 9.86 13.34 -3.89
N ASP A 249 10.46 13.27 -2.70
CA ASP A 249 9.94 13.90 -1.49
C ASP A 249 10.75 15.16 -1.16
N THR A 250 10.07 16.27 -0.91
CA THR A 250 10.68 17.54 -0.47
C THR A 250 9.97 18.08 0.77
N PHE A 251 10.69 18.83 1.59
CA PHE A 251 10.19 19.32 2.88
C PHE A 251 10.39 20.83 3.00
N SER A 252 9.39 21.52 3.55
CA SER A 252 9.48 22.94 3.88
C SER A 252 8.92 23.19 5.29
N LEU A 253 9.61 24.07 6.02
CA LEU A 253 9.27 24.45 7.38
C LEU A 253 8.74 25.89 7.37
N ASP A 254 7.47 26.07 7.73
CA ASP A 254 6.88 27.37 8.01
C ASP A 254 6.93 27.59 9.53
N ARG A 255 7.83 28.48 9.99
CA ARG A 255 7.99 28.81 11.41
C ARG A 255 6.95 29.82 11.92
N ALA A 256 6.32 30.58 11.03
CA ALA A 256 5.27 31.54 11.40
C ALA A 256 3.93 30.84 11.65
N ARG A 257 3.65 29.77 10.90
CA ARG A 257 2.49 28.87 11.10
C ARG A 257 2.80 27.63 11.93
N ASP A 258 4.04 27.51 12.40
CA ASP A 258 4.61 26.35 13.11
C ASP A 258 4.16 25.01 12.50
N SER A 259 4.54 24.78 11.24
CA SER A 259 4.13 23.61 10.45
C SER A 259 5.22 23.11 9.50
N VAL A 260 5.20 21.81 9.21
CA VAL A 260 6.00 21.19 8.16
C VAL A 260 5.07 20.81 7.01
N THR A 261 5.45 21.19 5.79
CA THR A 261 4.80 20.69 4.57
C THR A 261 5.74 19.72 3.88
N ILE A 262 5.25 18.49 3.70
CA ILE A 262 5.83 17.42 2.90
C ILE A 262 5.23 17.55 1.50
N ARG A 263 6.04 17.59 0.44
CA ARG A 263 5.59 17.58 -0.95
C ARG A 263 6.15 16.36 -1.65
N GLN A 264 5.24 15.53 -2.18
CA GLN A 264 5.56 14.29 -2.88
C GLN A 264 5.24 14.46 -4.37
N ARG A 265 6.16 14.08 -5.26
CA ARG A 265 6.02 14.19 -6.72
C ARG A 265 6.38 12.87 -7.38
N PHE A 266 5.58 12.45 -8.36
CA PHE A 266 5.65 11.11 -8.94
C PHE A 266 6.11 11.10 -10.40
N GLU A 267 6.84 10.05 -10.77
CA GLU A 267 7.07 9.68 -12.17
C GLU A 267 6.34 8.36 -12.48
N TRP A 268 5.92 8.18 -13.73
CA TRP A 268 4.94 7.17 -14.11
C TRP A 268 5.41 6.29 -15.26
N LEU A 269 5.30 4.97 -15.09
CA LEU A 269 5.25 4.04 -16.20
C LEU A 269 3.86 4.13 -16.86
N LYS A 270 3.84 4.56 -18.12
CA LYS A 270 2.64 4.53 -18.96
C LYS A 270 2.59 3.24 -19.74
N ILE A 271 1.40 2.63 -19.82
CA ILE A 271 1.13 1.45 -20.64
C ILE A 271 -0.09 1.76 -21.52
N GLU A 272 0.12 1.80 -22.83
CA GLU A 272 -0.95 1.90 -23.84
C GLU A 272 -1.33 0.49 -24.28
N ASP A 273 -2.63 0.16 -24.24
CA ASP A 273 -3.15 -1.17 -24.56
C ASP A 273 -4.08 -1.20 -25.78
N GLU A 274 -4.27 -2.39 -26.35
CA GLU A 274 -5.12 -2.60 -27.54
C GLU A 274 -6.61 -2.29 -27.33
N TRP A 275 -7.05 -2.05 -26.09
CA TRP A 275 -8.44 -1.71 -25.77
C TRP A 275 -8.65 -0.19 -25.61
N GLY A 276 -7.58 0.61 -25.64
CA GLY A 276 -7.66 2.04 -25.39
C GLY A 276 -8.09 2.39 -23.96
N THR A 277 -7.75 1.54 -22.98
CA THR A 277 -8.17 1.70 -21.59
C THR A 277 -7.77 3.07 -21.05
N ARG A 278 -8.74 3.86 -20.60
CA ARG A 278 -8.49 5.23 -20.11
C ARG A 278 -7.58 5.19 -18.87
N PRO A 279 -6.40 5.84 -18.90
CA PRO A 279 -5.50 5.86 -17.75
C PRO A 279 -6.07 6.66 -16.57
N VAL A 280 -5.82 6.17 -15.37
CA VAL A 280 -6.11 6.84 -14.09
C VAL A 280 -4.80 7.02 -13.33
N LYS A 281 -4.33 8.26 -13.15
CA LYS A 281 -3.18 8.55 -12.29
C LYS A 281 -3.61 8.54 -10.83
N VAL A 282 -2.88 7.85 -9.97
CA VAL A 282 -3.17 7.76 -8.54
C VAL A 282 -1.87 7.87 -7.75
N ALA A 283 -1.74 8.99 -7.03
CA ALA A 283 -0.54 9.34 -6.28
C ALA A 283 -0.63 8.76 -4.85
N PRO A 284 0.10 7.68 -4.53
CA PRO A 284 -0.02 6.99 -3.24
C PRO A 284 0.42 7.89 -2.09
N LEU A 285 -0.20 7.67 -0.93
CA LEU A 285 0.34 8.09 0.35
C LEU A 285 1.34 7.06 0.84
N SER A 286 2.40 7.52 1.53
CA SER A 286 3.23 6.58 2.27
C SER A 286 2.34 5.82 3.28
N PRO A 287 2.59 4.51 3.52
CA PRO A 287 1.72 3.69 4.38
C PRO A 287 1.57 4.27 5.79
N VAL A 288 2.60 4.96 6.27
CA VAL A 288 2.63 5.73 7.52
C VAL A 288 1.59 6.86 7.52
N LEU A 289 1.50 7.66 6.45
CA LEU A 289 0.48 8.72 6.32
C LEU A 289 -0.92 8.12 6.16
N GLY A 290 -1.07 7.04 5.39
CA GLY A 290 -2.34 6.31 5.24
C GLY A 290 -2.87 5.78 6.58
N GLN A 291 -2.01 5.14 7.37
CA GLN A 291 -2.36 4.67 8.72
C GLN A 291 -2.69 5.82 9.68
N ALA A 292 -1.95 6.93 9.60
CA ALA A 292 -2.18 8.11 10.43
C ALA A 292 -3.54 8.79 10.16
N ILE A 293 -4.01 8.77 8.89
CA ILE A 293 -5.37 9.16 8.50
C ILE A 293 -6.39 8.17 9.06
N LYS A 294 -6.19 6.87 8.81
CA LYS A 294 -7.12 5.81 9.21
C LYS A 294 -7.40 5.82 10.71
N ASP A 295 -6.35 5.95 11.52
CA ASP A 295 -6.45 6.02 12.98
C ASP A 295 -6.98 7.37 13.51
N LYS A 296 -7.16 8.38 12.64
CA LYS A 296 -7.58 9.76 12.98
C LYS A 296 -6.72 10.45 14.05
N ARG A 297 -5.47 9.99 14.23
CA ARG A 297 -4.53 10.52 15.23
C ARG A 297 -3.88 11.84 14.79
N LEU A 298 -3.75 12.01 13.47
CA LEU A 298 -3.03 13.11 12.85
C LEU A 298 -4.01 14.08 12.20
N ILE A 299 -3.99 15.33 12.66
CA ILE A 299 -4.59 16.43 11.91
C ILE A 299 -3.56 16.80 10.85
N MET A 300 -3.88 16.50 9.59
CA MET A 300 -3.09 16.84 8.42
C MET A 300 -3.98 17.53 7.40
N GLU A 301 -3.45 18.56 6.78
CA GLU A 301 -4.07 19.19 5.62
C GLU A 301 -3.40 18.66 4.36
N PHE A 302 -4.20 18.19 3.39
CA PHE A 302 -3.69 17.76 2.09
C PHE A 302 -4.16 18.75 1.02
N SER A 303 -3.27 19.07 0.07
CA SER A 303 -3.61 19.88 -1.11
C SER A 303 -4.81 19.34 -1.92
N LYS A 304 -5.09 18.04 -1.82
CA LYS A 304 -6.33 17.39 -2.25
C LYS A 304 -6.63 16.21 -1.32
N ALA A 305 -7.90 15.99 -1.00
CA ALA A 305 -8.30 14.92 -0.08
C ALA A 305 -7.87 13.51 -0.60
N PRO A 306 -7.19 12.69 0.23
CA PRO A 306 -6.87 11.31 -0.10
C PRO A 306 -8.11 10.41 0.00
N LEU A 307 -8.13 9.35 -0.82
CA LEU A 307 -9.15 8.31 -0.81
C LEU A 307 -8.57 7.02 -0.21
N ASP A 308 -9.38 6.29 0.55
CA ASP A 308 -9.12 4.90 0.94
C ASP A 308 -9.57 3.98 -0.19
N TYR A 309 -8.68 3.13 -0.69
CA TYR A 309 -8.98 2.18 -1.77
C TYR A 309 -9.56 0.86 -1.26
N ASP A 310 -9.71 0.73 0.07
CA ASP A 310 -10.17 -0.49 0.73
C ASP A 310 -9.33 -1.69 0.24
N LEU A 311 -8.01 -1.52 0.36
CA LEU A 311 -7.00 -2.46 -0.11
C LEU A 311 -5.91 -2.59 0.95
N LEU A 312 -5.75 -3.80 1.47
CA LEU A 312 -4.69 -4.13 2.42
C LEU A 312 -3.41 -4.51 1.66
N THR A 313 -2.32 -3.82 1.94
CA THR A 313 -0.98 -4.16 1.43
C THR A 313 -0.11 -4.71 2.58
N PRO A 314 1.09 -5.28 2.31
CA PRO A 314 2.02 -5.66 3.39
C PRO A 314 2.41 -4.48 4.29
N TRP A 315 2.37 -3.27 3.73
CA TRP A 315 2.88 -2.04 4.35
C TRP A 315 1.82 -1.28 5.14
N GLY A 316 0.54 -1.60 4.95
CA GLY A 316 -0.59 -0.89 5.54
C GLY A 316 -1.76 -0.69 4.56
N PRO A 317 -2.70 0.20 4.89
CA PRO A 317 -3.83 0.52 4.02
C PRO A 317 -3.39 1.38 2.83
N TYR A 318 -3.87 1.06 1.62
CA TYR A 318 -3.57 1.85 0.43
C TYR A 318 -4.45 3.10 0.36
N TYR A 319 -3.91 4.23 0.81
CA TYR A 319 -4.47 5.56 0.61
C TYR A 319 -3.78 6.26 -0.55
N ALA A 320 -4.51 7.02 -1.37
CA ALA A 320 -3.93 7.77 -2.47
C ALA A 320 -4.79 8.95 -2.95
N ILE A 321 -4.19 9.88 -3.70
CA ILE A 321 -4.85 11.05 -4.29
C ILE A 321 -4.96 10.86 -5.81
N GLU A 322 -6.17 10.89 -6.35
CA GLU A 322 -6.42 10.73 -7.78
C GLU A 322 -6.05 11.96 -8.61
N GLY A 323 -5.60 11.75 -9.84
CA GLY A 323 -5.53 12.77 -10.88
C GLY A 323 -4.47 13.86 -10.66
N VAL A 324 -3.46 13.59 -9.84
CA VAL A 324 -2.36 14.52 -9.57
C VAL A 324 -1.00 13.88 -9.86
N ASP A 325 -0.03 14.70 -10.28
CA ASP A 325 1.38 14.32 -10.43
C ASP A 325 2.21 14.63 -9.16
N SER A 326 1.63 15.38 -8.22
CA SER A 326 2.23 15.72 -6.94
C SER A 326 1.17 16.20 -5.96
N TYR A 327 1.44 16.10 -4.66
CA TYR A 327 0.61 16.69 -3.62
C TYR A 327 1.46 17.18 -2.45
N ASP A 328 0.88 18.12 -1.70
CA ASP A 328 1.38 18.59 -0.41
C ASP A 328 0.56 17.97 0.73
N ALA A 329 1.25 17.62 1.82
CA ALA A 329 0.71 17.19 3.11
C ALA A 329 1.33 18.05 4.23
N THR A 330 0.52 18.85 4.90
CA THR A 330 0.94 19.82 5.92
C THR A 330 0.56 19.33 7.32
N VAL A 331 1.55 19.40 8.22
CA VAL A 331 1.52 18.82 9.58
C VAL A 331 1.85 19.94 10.59
N PRO A 332 0.91 20.34 11.49
CA PRO A 332 1.15 21.40 12.48
C PRO A 332 2.13 20.94 13.58
N LEU A 333 3.33 21.52 13.63
CA LEU A 333 4.41 21.11 14.53
C LEU A 333 4.10 21.31 16.01
N GLN A 334 3.39 22.39 16.36
CA GLN A 334 3.20 22.81 17.75
C GLN A 334 2.62 21.69 18.64
N LYS A 335 1.69 20.91 18.07
CA LYS A 335 1.11 19.73 18.70
C LYS A 335 2.18 18.65 18.97
N TYR A 336 2.91 18.22 17.94
CA TYR A 336 3.93 17.17 18.05
C TYR A 336 5.09 17.57 18.95
N LEU A 337 5.49 18.85 18.93
CA LEU A 337 6.53 19.37 19.81
C LEU A 337 6.12 19.35 21.28
N SER A 338 4.86 19.63 21.60
CA SER A 338 4.35 19.48 22.97
C SER A 338 4.36 18.01 23.41
N GLU A 339 3.82 17.10 22.59
CA GLU A 339 3.73 15.67 22.89
C GLU A 339 5.11 14.99 23.00
N MET A 340 6.04 15.31 22.09
CA MET A 340 7.41 14.80 22.12
C MET A 340 8.23 15.34 23.31
N ARG A 341 8.09 16.62 23.67
CA ARG A 341 8.80 17.18 24.83
C ARG A 341 8.34 16.54 26.13
N ILE A 342 7.04 16.27 26.26
CA ILE A 342 6.46 15.52 27.38
C ILE A 342 7.01 14.09 27.41
N ALA A 343 7.01 13.37 26.28
CA ALA A 343 7.48 11.99 26.20
C ALA A 343 9.00 11.82 26.41
N ALA A 344 9.81 12.81 26.00
CA ALA A 344 11.27 12.73 26.03
C ALA A 344 11.93 13.37 27.26
N GLY A 345 11.18 14.09 28.11
CA GLY A 345 11.71 14.76 29.31
C GLY A 345 12.75 15.85 29.02
N ARG A 346 12.79 16.40 27.79
CA ARG A 346 13.78 17.40 27.34
C ARG A 346 13.10 18.70 26.95
N THR A 347 13.48 19.80 27.60
CA THR A 347 12.82 21.11 27.41
C THR A 347 13.57 22.09 26.50
N ASN A 348 14.91 22.10 26.49
CA ASN A 348 15.68 23.31 26.12
C ASN A 348 16.62 23.21 24.88
N SER A 349 16.51 22.19 24.02
CA SER A 349 17.33 22.13 22.78
C SER A 349 16.60 22.74 21.58
N PRO A 350 17.26 23.58 20.74
CA PRO A 350 16.67 24.09 19.52
C PRO A 350 16.45 22.95 18.52
N LEU A 351 15.27 22.96 17.88
CA LEU A 351 14.84 21.90 16.98
C LEU A 351 15.31 22.18 15.55
N THR A 352 15.94 21.18 14.92
CA THR A 352 16.33 21.21 13.52
C THR A 352 15.29 20.45 12.70
N VAL A 353 15.27 20.66 11.37
CA VAL A 353 14.40 19.87 10.48
C VAL A 353 14.68 18.38 10.62
N ALA A 354 15.95 17.99 10.82
CA ALA A 354 16.35 16.61 11.06
C ALA A 354 15.85 16.05 12.40
N SER A 355 15.93 16.80 13.51
CA SER A 355 15.43 16.32 14.81
C SER A 355 13.90 16.31 14.92
N LEU A 356 13.22 17.20 14.18
CA LEU A 356 11.78 17.13 13.96
C LEU A 356 11.39 15.88 13.16
N ALA A 357 12.13 15.58 12.09
CA ALA A 357 11.87 14.43 11.25
C ALA A 357 12.05 13.10 12.02
N GLU A 358 13.15 12.97 12.77
CA GLU A 358 13.43 11.80 13.63
C GLU A 358 12.46 11.70 14.81
N GLY A 359 12.01 12.83 15.37
CA GLY A 359 11.01 12.86 16.43
C GLY A 359 9.63 12.40 15.95
N PHE A 360 9.18 12.92 14.80
CA PHE A 360 7.95 12.48 14.15
C PHE A 360 8.02 11.00 13.79
N ARG A 361 9.15 10.52 13.23
CA ARG A 361 9.41 9.08 13.04
C ARG A 361 9.16 8.32 14.34
N ARG A 362 9.88 8.61 15.43
CA ARG A 362 9.75 7.89 16.71
C ARG A 362 8.35 7.92 17.32
N TRP A 363 7.55 8.95 17.05
CA TRP A 363 6.18 9.04 17.53
C TRP A 363 5.22 8.21 16.66
N VAL A 364 5.33 8.26 15.32
CA VAL A 364 4.53 7.41 14.41
C VAL A 364 5.04 5.95 14.34
N SER A 365 6.28 5.70 14.78
CA SER A 365 6.92 4.38 14.87
C SER A 365 7.22 3.95 16.31
N GLY A 366 6.53 4.55 17.29
CA GLY A 366 6.66 4.19 18.71
C GLY A 366 6.11 2.78 19.00
N PRO A 367 5.93 2.39 20.28
CA PRO A 367 5.36 1.09 20.67
C PRO A 367 3.84 1.03 20.42
N LEU A 368 3.47 1.23 19.17
CA LEU A 368 2.28 0.69 18.54
C LEU A 368 2.31 -0.84 18.65
N ARG A 369 1.13 -1.47 18.66
CA ARG A 369 0.98 -2.93 18.62
C ARG A 369 1.31 -3.48 17.22
N PHE A 370 2.50 -3.17 16.70
CA PHE A 370 3.02 -3.68 15.43
C PHE A 370 3.36 -5.18 15.49
N GLU A 371 3.51 -5.74 16.70
CA GLU A 371 3.79 -7.16 16.98
C GLU A 371 2.85 -8.16 16.28
N ASN A 372 1.69 -7.72 15.76
CA ASN A 372 0.73 -8.55 15.03
C ASN A 372 0.36 -8.01 13.64
N LEU A 373 1.05 -7.00 13.11
CA LEU A 373 0.76 -6.37 11.81
C LEU A 373 1.92 -6.45 10.81
N ILE A 374 3.15 -6.55 11.29
CA ILE A 374 4.33 -6.84 10.46
C ILE A 374 4.58 -8.35 10.57
N MET A 375 4.84 -9.04 9.45
CA MET A 375 5.43 -10.39 9.54
C MET A 375 6.75 -10.29 10.32
N THR A 376 7.13 -11.32 11.08
CA THR A 376 8.13 -11.26 12.17
C THR A 376 9.60 -11.02 11.77
N GLY A 377 9.86 -10.34 10.65
CA GLY A 377 11.15 -9.71 10.36
C GLY A 377 11.34 -8.43 11.18
N GLU A 378 12.60 -7.99 11.26
CA GLU A 378 13.00 -6.79 12.00
C GLU A 378 12.22 -5.55 11.53
N GLY A 379 11.73 -4.75 12.49
CA GLY A 379 10.79 -3.66 12.21
C GLY A 379 11.34 -2.62 11.24
N ILE A 380 10.57 -2.31 10.20
CA ILE A 380 10.99 -1.43 9.11
C ILE A 380 11.30 -0.01 9.64
N PRO A 381 12.53 0.50 9.50
CA PRO A 381 12.83 1.89 9.81
C PRO A 381 12.14 2.84 8.82
N PHE A 382 11.17 3.63 9.30
CA PHE A 382 10.64 4.76 8.53
C PHE A 382 11.69 5.87 8.42
N SER A 383 12.44 5.90 7.32
CA SER A 383 13.43 6.95 7.05
C SER A 383 12.74 8.22 6.53
N LEU A 384 12.56 9.21 7.42
CA LEU A 384 11.95 10.49 7.10
C LEU A 384 12.99 11.44 6.46
N GLY A 385 13.23 11.26 5.16
CA GLY A 385 14.06 12.13 4.32
C GLY A 385 15.57 12.05 4.53
N ALA A 386 16.05 12.05 5.77
CA ALA A 386 17.48 12.16 6.10
C ALA A 386 18.24 10.81 6.04
N GLU A 387 17.61 9.69 6.39
CA GLU A 387 18.21 8.34 6.28
C GLU A 387 17.89 7.65 4.93
N ARG A 388 17.54 8.42 3.89
CA ARG A 388 17.32 7.88 2.53
C ARG A 388 18.55 7.98 1.62
N GLU A 389 19.73 8.23 2.19
CA GLU A 389 21.03 8.17 1.52
C GLU A 389 21.51 6.73 1.24
N VAL A 390 20.58 5.79 1.01
CA VAL A 390 20.90 4.39 0.69
C VAL A 390 20.73 4.19 -0.82
N THR A 391 21.78 3.73 -1.49
CA THR A 391 21.82 3.48 -2.94
C THR A 391 21.10 2.19 -3.37
N SER A 392 20.47 1.49 -2.43
CA SER A 392 19.69 0.26 -2.64
C SER A 392 18.22 0.44 -2.26
N ALA A 393 17.36 -0.37 -2.86
CA ALA A 393 15.95 -0.50 -2.46
C ALA A 393 15.83 -0.91 -0.98
N SER A 394 14.69 -0.57 -0.36
CA SER A 394 14.35 -1.03 0.99
C SER A 394 14.37 -2.57 1.07
N THR A 395 14.89 -3.15 2.16
CA THR A 395 14.88 -4.62 2.35
C THR A 395 13.48 -5.25 2.19
N PRO A 396 12.38 -4.62 2.66
CA PRO A 396 11.03 -5.18 2.54
C PRO A 396 10.47 -5.26 1.12
N LEU A 397 10.91 -4.43 0.16
CA LEU A 397 10.45 -4.49 -1.26
C LEU A 397 10.56 -5.88 -1.89
N THR A 398 11.45 -6.72 -1.38
CA THR A 398 11.66 -8.09 -1.83
C THR A 398 10.44 -9.01 -1.63
N GLY A 399 9.62 -8.77 -0.60
CA GLY A 399 8.59 -9.72 -0.13
C GLY A 399 7.34 -9.92 -1.00
N GLY A 400 7.13 -9.09 -2.04
CA GLY A 400 5.96 -9.21 -2.93
C GLY A 400 6.09 -10.34 -3.96
N ILE A 401 7.31 -10.52 -4.48
CA ILE A 401 7.73 -11.68 -5.28
C ILE A 401 9.10 -12.09 -4.74
N ASP A 402 9.09 -12.91 -3.69
CA ASP A 402 10.29 -13.62 -3.29
C ASP A 402 10.64 -14.62 -4.40
N TYR A 403 11.58 -14.21 -5.24
CA TYR A 403 12.63 -15.16 -5.62
C TYR A 403 13.31 -15.63 -4.33
N TRP A 404 13.60 -16.92 -4.20
CA TRP A 404 14.36 -17.43 -3.06
C TRP A 404 15.83 -16.99 -3.17
N ASP A 405 16.10 -15.75 -2.77
CA ASP A 405 17.45 -15.22 -2.50
C ASP A 405 17.79 -15.37 -1.00
N GLU A 406 17.37 -16.48 -0.38
CA GLU A 406 18.01 -16.94 0.86
C GLU A 406 19.48 -17.26 0.52
N PRO A 407 20.49 -16.55 1.07
CA PRO A 407 21.88 -16.66 0.59
C PRO A 407 22.51 -18.05 0.78
N GLN A 408 21.86 -18.92 1.57
CA GLN A 408 22.28 -20.30 1.81
C GLN A 408 21.66 -21.31 0.83
N LEU A 409 20.49 -21.01 0.24
CA LEU A 409 19.81 -21.87 -0.74
C LEU A 409 20.05 -21.42 -2.19
N SER A 410 20.14 -20.11 -2.47
CA SER A 410 20.35 -19.61 -3.83
C SER A 410 21.69 -20.06 -4.46
N ARG A 411 22.68 -20.42 -3.63
CA ARG A 411 23.94 -21.05 -4.07
C ARG A 411 23.80 -22.48 -4.63
N ARG A 412 22.63 -23.13 -4.52
CA ARG A 412 22.46 -24.56 -4.89
C ARG A 412 21.51 -24.85 -6.05
N MET A 413 20.63 -23.93 -6.46
CA MET A 413 19.66 -24.19 -7.55
C MET A 413 19.39 -22.96 -8.42
N PRO A 414 20.18 -22.72 -9.49
CA PRO A 414 19.73 -21.86 -10.58
C PRO A 414 18.53 -22.47 -11.31
N GLY A 415 17.58 -21.63 -11.76
CA GLY A 415 16.49 -22.06 -12.66
C GLY A 415 15.11 -22.28 -12.02
N PHE A 416 14.56 -21.28 -11.31
CA PHE A 416 13.12 -21.24 -10.95
C PHE A 416 12.45 -20.00 -11.56
N TRP A 417 11.18 -20.11 -11.99
CA TRP A 417 10.42 -18.95 -12.43
C TRP A 417 10.03 -18.06 -11.23
N PRO A 418 9.79 -16.74 -11.43
CA PRO A 418 9.33 -15.84 -10.38
C PRO A 418 8.05 -16.35 -9.71
N ARG A 419 8.06 -16.47 -8.38
CA ARG A 419 6.92 -16.95 -7.58
C ARG A 419 6.05 -15.81 -7.10
N MET A 420 4.75 -15.90 -7.35
CA MET A 420 3.79 -14.96 -6.78
C MET A 420 3.55 -15.33 -5.32
N LYS A 421 3.74 -14.38 -4.41
CA LYS A 421 3.41 -14.57 -2.99
C LYS A 421 2.39 -13.55 -2.52
N CYS A 422 1.67 -13.92 -1.46
CA CYS A 422 0.89 -12.97 -0.66
C CYS A 422 0.95 -13.41 0.81
N GLY A 423 1.89 -12.81 1.55
CA GLY A 423 2.24 -13.24 2.91
C GLY A 423 3.11 -14.48 2.85
N THR A 424 2.75 -15.51 3.62
CA THR A 424 3.46 -16.80 3.64
C THR A 424 3.14 -17.70 2.44
N GLU A 425 2.06 -17.41 1.71
CA GLU A 425 1.49 -18.31 0.72
C GLU A 425 1.96 -18.02 -0.70
N THR A 426 2.20 -19.10 -1.45
CA THR A 426 2.70 -19.09 -2.84
C THR A 426 1.56 -19.45 -3.80
N PHE A 427 1.36 -18.62 -4.83
CA PHE A 427 0.31 -18.76 -5.85
C PHE A 427 0.86 -19.33 -7.16
N GLY A 428 1.97 -20.07 -7.08
CA GLY A 428 2.69 -20.60 -8.22
C GLY A 428 3.66 -19.59 -8.84
N GLU A 429 3.99 -19.83 -10.10
CA GLU A 429 5.05 -19.20 -10.85
C GLU A 429 4.51 -18.41 -12.05
N VAL A 430 5.33 -17.49 -12.57
CA VAL A 430 5.07 -16.73 -13.81
C VAL A 430 6.09 -17.11 -14.87
N SER A 431 5.64 -17.86 -15.89
CA SER A 431 6.49 -18.38 -16.97
C SER A 431 6.39 -17.48 -18.22
N MET A 432 7.50 -16.84 -18.60
CA MET A 432 7.55 -15.96 -19.78
C MET A 432 7.93 -16.69 -21.07
N ILE A 433 8.53 -17.87 -20.97
CA ILE A 433 8.96 -18.69 -22.09
C ILE A 433 8.30 -20.06 -21.93
N ARG A 434 7.48 -20.43 -22.91
CA ARG A 434 6.79 -21.72 -22.92
C ARG A 434 7.81 -22.85 -22.90
N ASP A 435 7.67 -23.75 -21.93
CA ASP A 435 8.54 -24.92 -21.71
C ASP A 435 10.04 -24.56 -21.55
N GLY A 436 10.35 -23.28 -21.31
CA GLY A 436 11.70 -22.75 -21.22
C GLY A 436 12.29 -22.82 -19.81
N GLN A 437 13.62 -22.92 -19.74
CA GLN A 437 14.35 -22.81 -18.48
C GLN A 437 14.30 -21.37 -17.93
N PRO A 438 14.21 -21.18 -16.61
CA PRO A 438 14.12 -19.85 -16.07
C PRO A 438 15.39 -19.03 -16.30
N PRO A 439 15.24 -17.79 -16.81
CA PRO A 439 16.37 -16.92 -17.15
C PRO A 439 17.24 -16.58 -15.94
N LYS A 440 18.51 -16.23 -16.20
CA LYS A 440 19.38 -15.64 -15.19
C LYS A 440 18.80 -14.27 -14.79
N SER A 441 18.55 -14.08 -13.49
CA SER A 441 18.00 -12.81 -13.00
C SER A 441 19.09 -11.87 -12.48
N THR A 442 19.00 -10.59 -12.82
CA THR A 442 19.82 -9.51 -12.25
C THR A 442 18.88 -8.49 -11.60
N LEU A 443 19.10 -8.19 -10.32
CA LEU A 443 18.34 -7.16 -9.60
C LEU A 443 19.01 -5.79 -9.78
N ILE A 444 18.23 -4.81 -10.22
CA ILE A 444 18.61 -3.41 -10.41
C ILE A 444 17.74 -2.57 -9.45
N PRO A 445 18.29 -2.04 -8.34
CA PRO A 445 17.59 -1.06 -7.53
C PRO A 445 17.47 0.24 -8.32
N LEU A 446 16.25 0.66 -8.66
CA LEU A 446 16.05 1.96 -9.33
C LEU A 446 16.12 3.12 -8.35
N ASN A 447 15.55 2.93 -7.16
CA ASN A 447 15.50 3.92 -6.08
C ASN A 447 15.04 3.22 -4.78
N TRP A 448 14.87 4.01 -3.71
CA TRP A 448 14.48 3.51 -2.39
C TRP A 448 13.13 2.77 -2.35
N ASN A 449 12.19 3.07 -3.27
CA ASN A 449 10.82 2.53 -3.29
C ASN A 449 10.51 1.61 -4.49
N THR A 450 11.46 1.39 -5.41
CA THR A 450 11.21 0.66 -6.66
C THR A 450 12.43 -0.16 -7.08
N GLN A 451 12.18 -1.42 -7.43
CA GLN A 451 13.18 -2.37 -7.90
C GLN A 451 12.78 -2.97 -9.25
N ILE A 452 13.77 -3.32 -10.06
CA ILE A 452 13.58 -4.05 -11.31
C ILE A 452 14.44 -5.29 -11.32
N ARG A 453 13.85 -6.41 -11.75
CA ARG A 453 14.57 -7.66 -12.00
C ARG A 453 14.61 -7.90 -13.51
N VAL A 454 15.79 -7.72 -14.11
CA VAL A 454 16.05 -8.09 -15.51
C VAL A 454 16.24 -9.60 -15.59
N LEU A 455 15.71 -10.20 -16.64
CA LEU A 455 15.69 -11.65 -16.85
C LEU A 455 16.36 -11.99 -18.18
N THR A 456 17.63 -12.40 -18.14
CA THR A 456 18.41 -12.74 -19.33
C THR A 456 18.26 -14.24 -19.65
N PRO A 457 17.80 -14.63 -20.86
CA PRO A 457 17.81 -16.04 -21.29
C PRO A 457 19.20 -16.67 -21.13
N GLN A 458 19.23 -17.98 -20.83
CA GLN A 458 20.46 -18.78 -20.77
C GLN A 458 20.84 -19.31 -22.16
#